data_AF-A0A7G8BH80-F1
#
_entry.id   AF-A0A7G8BH80-F1
#
_cell.length_a   1.000
_cell.length_b   1.000
_cell.length_c   1.000
_cell.angle_alpha   90.00
_cell.angle_beta   90.00
_cell.angle_gamma   90.00
#
_symmetry.space_group_name_H-M   'P 1'
#
loop_
_entity.id
_entity.type
_entity.pdbx_description
1 polymer ?
#
loop_
_entity_poly.entity_id
_entity_poly.type
_entity_poly.pdbx_seq_one_letter_code
_entity_poly.pdbx_strand_id
1 'polypeptide(L)'
;MSCHRCGTTLATPEIFCPHCGAPQLRFEPSDEQQPYQAQGNGSTRAGNQLIAWRPAVQAALIVALPVGILSSLFDFGILWVLAGGFCAIALYQRKAAPILSPGAGWRIGMLVGMLAAFLSTLVDGLSMVVERYGLHHGASIDQKLIALTQQMTDQMVHQNPEAAQQIPWFIHFWLSPDGHAAVVLFMSSFAAIMMIAFSSIGGVLGARVLGARKRVSLHS
;
A
#
# COMPACT_ATOMS: atom_id res chain seq x y z
N MET A 1 -2.86 -35.08 48.46
CA MET A 1 -1.81 -34.92 47.43
C MET A 1 -0.48 -34.75 48.15
N SER A 2 0.61 -35.37 47.70
CA SER A 2 1.94 -35.19 48.33
C SER A 2 2.75 -34.12 47.61
N CYS A 3 3.52 -33.34 48.36
CA CYS A 3 4.42 -32.34 47.80
C CYS A 3 5.49 -33.02 46.93
N HIS A 4 5.64 -32.59 45.67
CA HIS A 4 6.66 -33.17 44.78
C HIS A 4 8.10 -33.00 45.30
N ARG A 5 8.37 -31.97 46.10
CA ARG A 5 9.74 -31.67 46.55
C ARG A 5 10.12 -32.42 47.84
N CYS A 6 9.24 -32.46 48.82
CA CYS A 6 9.54 -33.02 50.14
C CYS A 6 8.69 -34.25 50.53
N GLY A 7 7.74 -34.66 49.70
CA GLY A 7 6.91 -35.84 49.92
C GLY A 7 5.83 -35.70 50.99
N THR A 8 5.79 -34.59 51.75
CA THR A 8 4.79 -34.34 52.79
C THR A 8 3.37 -34.35 52.22
N THR A 9 2.43 -34.98 52.93
CA THR A 9 1.01 -35.02 52.57
C THR A 9 0.36 -33.67 52.84
N LEU A 10 -0.26 -33.09 51.81
CA LEU A 10 -1.01 -31.84 51.88
C LEU A 10 -2.49 -32.15 52.12
N ALA A 11 -3.07 -31.52 53.15
CA ALA A 11 -4.47 -31.72 53.55
C ALA A 11 -5.47 -30.91 52.70
N THR A 12 -5.01 -29.84 52.04
CA THR A 12 -5.82 -28.87 51.27
C THR A 12 -5.08 -28.53 49.97
N PRO A 13 -5.76 -28.18 48.86
CA PRO A 13 -5.09 -27.71 47.63
C PRO A 13 -4.48 -26.31 47.84
N GLU A 14 -3.40 -26.24 48.61
CA GLU A 14 -2.61 -25.04 48.81
C GLU A 14 -1.63 -24.83 47.65
N ILE A 15 -1.50 -23.59 47.20
CA ILE A 15 -0.65 -23.19 46.07
C ILE A 15 0.84 -23.44 46.37
N PHE A 16 1.22 -23.40 47.66
CA PHE A 16 2.58 -23.63 48.15
C PHE A 16 2.57 -24.66 49.27
N CYS A 17 3.63 -25.47 49.36
CA CYS A 17 3.79 -26.41 50.47
C CYS A 17 4.24 -25.68 51.75
N PRO A 18 3.54 -25.83 52.89
CA PRO A 18 3.89 -25.14 54.14
C PRO A 18 5.20 -25.65 54.76
N HIS A 19 5.65 -26.86 54.41
CA HIS A 19 6.85 -27.46 54.98
C HIS A 19 8.14 -27.05 54.25
N CYS A 20 8.09 -26.80 52.94
CA CYS A 20 9.29 -26.52 52.13
C CYS A 20 9.16 -25.32 51.18
N GLY A 21 8.02 -24.62 51.18
CA GLY A 21 7.73 -23.45 50.35
C GLY A 21 7.62 -23.74 48.84
N ALA A 22 7.56 -25.00 48.41
CA ALA A 22 7.56 -25.33 46.98
C ALA A 22 6.19 -25.06 46.33
N PRO A 23 6.13 -24.37 45.18
CA PRO A 23 4.88 -24.18 44.43
C PRO A 23 4.38 -25.51 43.86
N GLN A 24 3.09 -25.81 44.04
CA GLN A 24 2.48 -27.06 43.57
C GLN A 24 1.76 -26.90 42.21
N LEU A 25 1.46 -25.67 41.77
CA LEU A 25 0.94 -25.41 40.42
C LEU A 25 2.07 -25.58 39.40
N ARG A 26 2.03 -26.67 38.64
CA ARG A 26 2.82 -26.83 37.42
C ARG A 26 1.94 -26.53 36.23
N PHE A 27 2.44 -25.65 35.37
CA PHE A 27 1.87 -25.47 34.04
C PHE A 27 2.33 -26.68 33.23
N GLU A 28 1.44 -27.65 32.99
CA GLU A 28 1.66 -28.63 31.94
C GLU A 28 1.52 -27.88 30.62
N PRO A 29 2.57 -27.72 29.79
CA PRO A 29 2.35 -27.37 28.41
C PRO A 29 1.56 -28.53 27.81
N SER A 30 0.28 -28.31 27.52
CA SER A 30 -0.56 -29.30 26.87
C SER A 30 -0.02 -29.54 25.45
N ASP A 31 0.85 -30.54 25.31
CA ASP A 31 1.23 -31.14 24.03
C ASP A 31 0.07 -32.01 23.52
N GLU A 32 -1.08 -31.40 23.27
CA GLU A 32 -2.18 -32.02 22.53
C GLU A 32 -3.12 -30.93 22.00
N GLN A 33 -2.73 -30.30 20.90
CA GLN A 33 -3.66 -29.48 20.10
C GLN A 33 -4.46 -30.39 19.16
N GLN A 34 -5.44 -31.09 19.73
CA GLN A 34 -6.63 -31.51 18.99
C GLN A 34 -7.37 -30.26 18.49
N PRO A 35 -7.77 -30.18 17.21
CA PRO A 35 -8.48 -29.01 16.69
C PRO A 35 -9.94 -29.01 17.17
N TYR A 36 -10.18 -28.44 18.34
CA TYR A 36 -11.53 -28.12 18.80
C TYR A 36 -12.04 -26.90 18.02
N GLN A 37 -13.03 -27.10 17.15
CA GLN A 37 -13.77 -26.01 16.50
C GLN A 37 -14.63 -25.29 17.53
N ALA A 38 -14.08 -24.23 18.14
CA ALA A 38 -14.85 -23.26 18.88
C ALA A 38 -15.46 -22.23 17.92
N GLN A 39 -16.74 -22.42 17.60
CA GLN A 39 -17.60 -21.47 16.94
C GLN A 39 -17.90 -20.33 17.93
N GLY A 40 -17.00 -19.35 18.00
CA GLY A 40 -17.13 -18.16 18.83
C GLY A 40 -17.06 -16.90 17.97
N ASN A 41 -18.16 -16.17 17.90
CA ASN A 41 -18.21 -14.80 17.40
C ASN A 41 -17.25 -13.93 18.23
N GLY A 42 -16.06 -13.68 17.69
CA GLY A 42 -15.02 -12.88 18.33
C GLY A 42 -14.15 -12.23 17.26
N SER A 43 -14.45 -10.98 16.96
CA SER A 43 -13.73 -10.06 16.08
C SER A 43 -12.36 -9.67 16.65
N THR A 44 -11.48 -10.63 16.94
CA THR A 44 -10.12 -10.39 17.45
C THR A 44 -9.07 -11.40 16.97
N ARG A 45 -9.26 -12.03 15.80
CA ARG A 45 -8.18 -12.78 15.10
C ARG A 45 -7.50 -11.94 14.00
N ALA A 46 -7.32 -10.64 14.26
CA ALA A 46 -6.44 -9.75 13.48
C ALA A 46 -4.99 -9.77 14.02
N GLY A 47 -4.61 -10.85 14.72
CA GLY A 47 -3.27 -11.04 15.27
C GLY A 47 -2.32 -11.55 14.21
N ASN A 48 -1.41 -10.67 13.76
CA ASN A 48 -0.08 -11.02 13.26
C ASN A 48 0.02 -12.23 12.32
N GLN A 49 -0.78 -12.27 11.27
CA GLN A 49 -0.44 -13.13 10.15
C GLN A 49 0.83 -12.54 9.51
N LEU A 50 1.99 -13.11 9.85
CA LEU A 50 3.30 -12.64 9.42
C LEU A 50 3.29 -12.53 7.88
N ILE A 51 3.28 -11.30 7.38
CA ILE A 51 3.46 -11.03 5.96
C ILE A 51 4.89 -11.46 5.65
N ALA A 52 5.03 -12.40 4.71
CA ALA A 52 6.33 -12.76 4.18
C ALA A 52 6.82 -11.60 3.29
N TRP A 53 7.47 -10.61 3.89
CA TRP A 53 7.85 -9.36 3.21
C TRP A 53 8.75 -9.59 2.00
N ARG A 54 9.63 -10.59 2.04
CA ARG A 54 10.54 -10.89 0.92
C ARG A 54 9.78 -11.25 -0.37
N PRO A 55 8.87 -12.25 -0.39
CA PRO A 55 8.06 -12.52 -1.58
C PRO A 55 7.06 -11.39 -1.88
N ALA A 56 6.60 -10.63 -0.89
CA ALA A 56 5.73 -9.47 -1.13
C ALA A 56 6.46 -8.37 -1.92
N VAL A 57 7.69 -8.02 -1.53
CA VAL A 57 8.53 -7.03 -2.22
C VAL A 57 8.92 -7.53 -3.61
N GLN A 58 9.25 -8.82 -3.76
CA GLN A 58 9.53 -9.38 -5.09
C GLN A 58 8.33 -9.31 -6.03
N ALA A 59 7.13 -9.68 -5.54
CA ALA A 59 5.91 -9.55 -6.33
C ALA A 59 5.62 -8.08 -6.68
N ALA A 60 5.84 -7.17 -5.72
CA ALA A 60 5.66 -5.75 -5.93
C ALA A 60 6.61 -5.19 -6.99
N LEU A 61 7.90 -5.53 -6.95
CA LEU A 61 8.88 -5.08 -7.94
C LEU A 61 8.56 -5.57 -9.36
N ILE A 62 8.17 -6.85 -9.50
CA ILE A 62 7.83 -7.44 -10.80
C ILE A 62 6.64 -6.72 -11.44
N VAL A 63 5.67 -6.26 -10.64
CA VAL A 63 4.45 -5.63 -11.14
C VAL A 63 4.58 -4.12 -11.24
N ALA A 64 5.28 -3.48 -10.32
CA ALA A 64 5.47 -2.02 -10.30
C ALA A 64 6.27 -1.54 -11.52
N LEU A 65 7.18 -2.35 -12.05
CA LEU A 65 7.98 -1.99 -13.23
C LEU A 65 7.14 -1.81 -14.50
N PRO A 66 6.37 -2.80 -14.99
CA PRO A 66 5.50 -2.60 -16.13
C PRO A 66 4.40 -1.59 -15.81
N VAL A 67 3.83 -1.58 -14.59
CA VAL A 67 2.75 -0.62 -14.26
C VAL A 67 3.25 0.81 -14.30
N GLY A 68 4.43 1.12 -13.73
CA GLY A 68 5.01 2.46 -13.78
C GLY A 68 5.30 2.92 -15.20
N ILE A 69 5.88 2.05 -16.04
CA ILE A 69 6.19 2.37 -17.44
C ILE A 69 4.90 2.55 -18.26
N LEU A 70 3.95 1.61 -18.17
CA LEU A 70 2.69 1.70 -18.92
C LEU A 70 1.83 2.87 -18.46
N SER A 71 1.86 3.24 -17.18
CA SER A 71 1.08 4.39 -16.68
C SER A 71 1.61 5.72 -17.19
N SER A 72 2.91 5.82 -17.45
CA SER A 72 3.54 6.99 -18.10
C SER A 72 3.20 7.06 -19.60
N LEU A 73 3.05 5.92 -20.28
CA LEU A 73 2.84 5.87 -21.73
C LEU A 73 1.37 5.88 -22.17
N PHE A 74 0.42 5.52 -21.30
CA PHE A 74 -1.00 5.36 -21.66
C PHE A 74 -1.94 6.11 -20.69
N ASP A 75 -2.92 6.83 -21.23
CA ASP A 75 -3.95 7.57 -20.45
C ASP A 75 -4.84 6.69 -19.55
N PHE A 76 -4.79 5.35 -19.69
CA PHE A 76 -5.55 4.41 -18.87
C PHE A 76 -4.88 4.09 -17.51
N GLY A 77 -4.10 5.02 -16.95
CA GLY A 77 -3.27 4.80 -15.77
C GLY A 77 -4.02 4.20 -14.57
N ILE A 78 -5.26 4.61 -14.32
CA ILE A 78 -6.06 4.11 -13.19
C ILE A 78 -6.32 2.60 -13.29
N LEU A 79 -6.63 2.09 -14.49
CA LEU A 79 -6.89 0.66 -14.70
C LEU A 79 -5.61 -0.16 -14.50
N TRP A 80 -4.48 0.33 -15.01
CA TRP A 80 -3.17 -0.32 -14.86
C TRP A 80 -2.72 -0.37 -13.40
N VAL A 81 -2.93 0.70 -12.65
CA VAL A 81 -2.59 0.78 -11.23
C VAL A 81 -3.48 -0.16 -10.40
N LEU A 82 -4.79 -0.19 -10.65
CA LEU A 82 -5.72 -1.12 -9.98
C LEU A 82 -5.36 -2.58 -10.30
N ALA A 83 -5.15 -2.90 -11.58
CA ALA A 83 -4.74 -4.22 -12.03
C ALA A 83 -3.38 -4.62 -11.45
N GLY A 84 -2.46 -3.67 -11.32
CA GLY A 84 -1.16 -3.85 -10.68
C GLY A 84 -1.28 -4.29 -9.22
N GLY A 85 -2.07 -3.56 -8.43
CA GLY A 85 -2.37 -3.93 -7.04
C GLY A 85 -2.98 -5.33 -6.92
N PHE A 86 -3.91 -5.67 -7.81
CA PHE A 86 -4.52 -7.02 -7.84
C PHE A 86 -3.51 -8.11 -8.23
N CYS A 87 -2.73 -7.88 -9.28
CA CYS A 87 -1.76 -8.85 -9.82
C CYS A 87 -0.64 -9.14 -8.82
N ALA A 88 -0.16 -8.12 -8.09
CA ALA A 88 0.83 -8.30 -7.04
C ALA A 88 0.35 -9.27 -5.95
N ILE A 89 -0.93 -9.20 -5.58
CA ILE A 89 -1.53 -10.14 -4.63
C ILE A 89 -1.66 -11.54 -5.22
N ALA A 90 -2.05 -11.66 -6.49
CA ALA A 90 -2.10 -12.94 -7.18
C ALA A 90 -0.74 -13.64 -7.19
N LEU A 91 0.33 -12.92 -7.52
CA LEU A 91 1.70 -13.45 -7.50
C LEU A 91 2.18 -13.78 -6.09
N TYR A 92 1.87 -12.93 -5.10
CA TYR A 92 2.23 -13.18 -3.72
C TYR A 92 1.56 -14.45 -3.17
N GLN A 93 0.27 -14.65 -3.43
CA GLN A 93 -0.45 -15.86 -3.00
C GLN A 93 0.08 -17.14 -3.65
N ARG A 94 0.52 -17.06 -4.91
CA ARG A 94 1.15 -18.19 -5.60
C ARG A 94 2.47 -18.60 -4.94
N LYS A 95 3.25 -17.64 -4.42
CA LYS A 95 4.58 -17.90 -3.84
C LYS A 95 4.55 -18.22 -2.34
N ALA A 96 3.71 -17.56 -1.54
CA ALA A 96 3.74 -17.68 -0.08
C ALA A 96 2.63 -18.59 0.48
N ALA A 97 1.65 -18.97 -0.33
CA ALA A 97 0.49 -19.78 0.01
C ALA A 97 -0.43 -19.37 1.21
N PRO A 98 -0.45 -18.15 1.81
CA PRO A 98 -1.34 -17.88 2.94
C PRO A 98 -2.69 -17.36 2.43
N ILE A 99 -3.79 -17.62 3.16
CA ILE A 99 -5.03 -16.87 2.94
C ILE A 99 -4.77 -15.45 3.45
N LEU A 100 -4.71 -14.44 2.57
CA LEU A 100 -4.41 -13.07 2.99
C LEU A 100 -5.62 -12.42 3.65
N SER A 101 -5.34 -11.69 4.74
CA SER A 101 -6.30 -10.72 5.27
C SER A 101 -6.40 -9.49 4.33
N PRO A 102 -7.56 -8.81 4.30
CA PRO A 102 -7.70 -7.55 3.56
C PRO A 102 -6.66 -6.49 3.95
N GLY A 103 -6.27 -6.45 5.24
CA GLY A 103 -5.25 -5.52 5.73
C GLY A 103 -3.85 -5.79 5.18
N ALA A 104 -3.48 -7.06 4.95
CA ALA A 104 -2.23 -7.39 4.25
C ALA A 104 -2.29 -6.96 2.77
N GLY A 105 -3.46 -7.12 2.12
CA GLY A 105 -3.70 -6.66 0.76
C GLY A 105 -3.49 -5.15 0.58
N TRP A 106 -3.99 -4.35 1.53
CA TRP A 106 -3.78 -2.89 1.56
C TRP A 106 -2.29 -2.52 1.63
N ARG A 107 -1.54 -3.12 2.55
CA ARG A 107 -0.10 -2.83 2.75
C ARG A 107 0.74 -3.17 1.52
N ILE A 108 0.48 -4.33 0.90
CA ILE A 108 1.18 -4.75 -0.32
C ILE A 108 0.79 -3.81 -1.48
N GLY A 109 -0.49 -3.47 -1.60
CA GLY A 109 -0.98 -2.53 -2.61
C GLY A 109 -0.35 -1.13 -2.48
N MET A 110 -0.21 -0.59 -1.26
CA MET A 110 0.52 0.67 -1.02
C MET A 110 1.97 0.60 -1.49
N LEU A 111 2.65 -0.52 -1.20
CA LEU A 111 4.06 -0.72 -1.56
C LEU A 111 4.22 -0.77 -3.09
N VAL A 112 3.32 -1.46 -3.78
CA VAL A 112 3.26 -1.49 -5.25
C VAL A 112 3.01 -0.09 -5.82
N GLY A 113 2.02 0.64 -5.29
CA GLY A 113 1.66 1.97 -5.76
C GLY A 113 2.78 2.98 -5.58
N MET A 114 3.49 2.92 -4.45
CA MET A 114 4.65 3.76 -4.17
C MET A 114 5.82 3.48 -5.12
N LEU A 115 6.13 2.19 -5.38
CA LEU A 115 7.15 1.82 -6.35
C LEU A 115 6.77 2.23 -7.78
N ALA A 116 5.51 2.03 -8.17
CA ALA A 116 5.01 2.43 -9.48
C ALA A 116 5.05 3.96 -9.66
N ALA A 117 4.65 4.73 -8.64
CA ALA A 117 4.70 6.19 -8.65
C ALA A 117 6.14 6.73 -8.75
N PHE A 118 7.08 6.10 -8.04
CA PHE A 118 8.50 6.44 -8.15
C PHE A 118 9.02 6.19 -9.56
N LEU A 119 8.74 5.02 -10.13
CA LEU A 119 9.18 4.66 -11.48
C LEU A 119 8.53 5.54 -12.55
N SER A 120 7.23 5.85 -12.43
CA SER A 120 6.52 6.75 -13.35
C SER A 120 7.15 8.13 -13.33
N THR A 121 7.30 8.74 -12.14
CA THR A 121 7.91 10.07 -11.99
C THR A 121 9.32 10.12 -12.58
N LEU A 122 10.09 9.04 -12.40
CA LEU A 122 11.44 8.92 -12.96
C LEU A 122 11.40 8.87 -14.50
N VAL A 123 10.52 8.03 -15.08
CA VAL A 123 10.37 7.92 -16.54
C VAL A 123 9.86 9.24 -17.13
N ASP A 124 8.88 9.89 -16.52
CA ASP A 124 8.34 11.18 -16.95
C ASP A 124 9.42 12.26 -16.92
N GLY A 125 10.20 12.33 -15.84
CA GLY A 125 11.32 13.26 -15.70
C GLY A 125 12.41 13.06 -16.76
N LEU A 126 12.81 11.80 -17.01
CA LEU A 126 13.77 11.49 -18.08
C LEU A 126 13.21 11.83 -19.46
N SER A 127 11.93 11.51 -19.71
CA SER A 127 11.27 11.80 -20.98
C SER A 127 11.24 13.30 -21.25
N MET A 128 10.94 14.12 -20.24
CA MET A 128 10.95 15.58 -20.35
C MET A 128 12.34 16.13 -20.69
N VAL A 129 13.41 15.58 -20.11
CA VAL A 129 14.80 15.95 -20.43
C VAL A 129 15.14 15.57 -21.88
N VAL A 130 14.76 14.36 -22.31
CA VAL A 130 14.99 13.88 -23.68
C VAL A 130 14.20 14.72 -24.69
N GLU A 131 12.96 15.05 -24.41
CA GLU A 131 12.15 15.91 -25.29
C GLU A 131 12.72 17.32 -25.39
N ARG A 132 13.14 17.91 -24.26
CA ARG A 132 13.67 19.27 -24.22
C ARG A 132 15.03 19.39 -24.91
N TYR A 133 15.97 18.49 -24.61
CA TYR A 133 17.36 18.61 -25.05
C TYR A 133 17.72 17.68 -26.22
N GLY A 134 17.13 16.48 -26.28
CA GLY A 134 17.40 15.52 -27.35
C GLY A 134 16.57 15.77 -28.60
N LEU A 135 15.28 16.06 -28.45
CA LEU A 135 14.35 16.33 -29.57
C LEU A 135 14.16 17.83 -29.86
N HIS A 136 14.81 18.71 -29.09
CA HIS A 136 14.69 20.17 -29.21
C HIS A 136 13.23 20.70 -29.13
N HIS A 137 12.33 19.97 -28.47
CA HIS A 137 10.93 20.37 -28.28
C HIS A 137 10.74 21.36 -27.12
N GLY A 138 11.80 22.01 -26.62
CA GLY A 138 11.69 22.96 -25.50
C GLY A 138 10.69 24.09 -25.76
N ALA A 139 10.69 24.66 -26.97
CA ALA A 139 9.79 25.76 -27.32
C ALA A 139 8.30 25.33 -27.32
N SER A 140 7.99 24.12 -27.77
CA SER A 140 6.60 23.63 -27.80
C SER A 140 6.08 23.29 -26.40
N ILE A 141 6.95 22.80 -25.51
CA ILE A 141 6.64 22.58 -24.09
C ILE A 141 6.33 23.92 -23.41
N ASP A 142 7.20 24.92 -23.59
CA ASP A 142 7.03 26.25 -23.00
C ASP A 142 5.74 26.92 -23.54
N GLN A 143 5.42 26.74 -24.82
CA GLN A 143 4.19 27.28 -25.43
C GLN A 143 2.92 26.62 -24.89
N LYS A 144 2.92 25.30 -24.64
CA LYS A 144 1.79 24.61 -24.00
C LYS A 144 1.52 25.15 -22.60
N LEU A 145 2.59 25.44 -21.86
CA LEU A 145 2.46 25.96 -20.50
C LEU A 145 1.93 27.39 -20.49
N ILE A 146 2.43 28.25 -21.38
CA ILE A 146 1.88 29.60 -21.59
C ILE A 146 0.39 29.54 -21.91
N ALA A 147 -0.02 28.65 -22.82
CA ALA A 147 -1.42 28.47 -23.20
C ALA A 147 -2.28 28.00 -22.00
N LEU A 148 -1.77 27.09 -21.18
CA LEU A 148 -2.45 26.62 -19.97
C LEU A 148 -2.64 27.75 -18.95
N THR A 149 -1.59 28.54 -18.70
CA THR A 149 -1.63 29.68 -17.77
C THR A 149 -2.61 30.75 -18.25
N GLN A 150 -2.64 31.04 -19.56
CA GLN A 150 -3.60 31.95 -20.15
C GLN A 150 -5.03 31.44 -19.98
N GLN A 151 -5.29 30.16 -20.30
CA GLN A 151 -6.61 29.57 -20.13
C GLN A 151 -7.10 29.61 -18.67
N MET A 152 -6.24 29.31 -17.69
CA MET A 152 -6.59 29.44 -16.27
C MET A 152 -6.89 30.89 -15.88
N THR A 153 -6.07 31.82 -16.37
CA THR A 153 -6.24 33.25 -16.11
C THR A 153 -7.59 33.74 -16.63
N ASP A 154 -7.91 33.44 -17.89
CA ASP A 154 -9.17 33.83 -18.51
C ASP A 154 -10.37 33.26 -17.74
N GLN A 155 -10.29 31.98 -17.32
CA GLN A 155 -11.30 31.36 -16.48
C GLN A 155 -11.47 32.07 -15.12
N MET A 156 -10.37 32.44 -14.47
CA MET A 156 -10.43 33.15 -13.18
C MET A 156 -11.02 34.55 -13.31
N VAL A 157 -10.64 35.31 -14.34
CA VAL A 157 -11.23 36.64 -14.63
C VAL A 157 -12.72 36.52 -14.89
N HIS A 158 -13.13 35.52 -15.68
CA HIS A 158 -14.54 35.29 -15.99
C HIS A 158 -15.38 34.94 -14.77
N GLN A 159 -14.82 34.20 -13.81
CA GLN A 159 -15.53 33.81 -12.59
C GLN A 159 -15.51 34.90 -11.53
N ASN A 160 -14.41 35.66 -11.42
CA ASN A 160 -14.21 36.70 -10.42
C ASN A 160 -13.51 37.91 -11.06
N PRO A 161 -14.25 38.95 -11.50
CA PRO A 161 -13.67 40.14 -12.12
C PRO A 161 -12.70 40.90 -11.20
N GLU A 162 -12.92 40.80 -9.89
CA GLU A 162 -12.06 41.36 -8.84
C GLU A 162 -10.72 40.61 -8.66
N ALA A 163 -10.63 39.36 -9.13
CA ALA A 163 -9.37 38.62 -9.16
C ALA A 163 -8.36 39.23 -10.12
N ALA A 164 -8.80 40.08 -11.08
CA ALA A 164 -7.95 40.76 -12.05
C ALA A 164 -6.78 41.53 -11.41
N GLN A 165 -6.94 42.01 -10.17
CA GLN A 165 -5.87 42.73 -9.45
C GLN A 165 -4.79 41.80 -8.88
N GLN A 166 -5.09 40.52 -8.65
CA GLN A 166 -4.16 39.51 -8.13
C GLN A 166 -3.45 38.72 -9.25
N ILE A 167 -3.89 38.90 -10.50
CA ILE A 167 -3.38 38.19 -11.67
C ILE A 167 -1.92 38.48 -12.02
N PRO A 168 -1.38 39.72 -11.91
CA PRO A 168 -0.04 40.01 -12.43
C PRO A 168 1.07 39.21 -11.74
N TRP A 169 1.03 39.12 -10.40
CA TRP A 169 2.02 38.34 -9.64
C TRP A 169 1.81 36.84 -9.82
N PHE A 170 0.54 36.40 -9.93
CA PHE A 170 0.18 35.01 -10.16
C PHE A 170 0.73 34.51 -11.50
N ILE A 171 0.45 35.23 -12.60
CA ILE A 171 0.98 34.92 -13.93
C ILE A 171 2.51 34.91 -13.92
N HIS A 172 3.13 35.92 -13.31
CA HIS A 172 4.58 36.02 -13.28
C HIS A 172 5.23 34.84 -12.57
N PHE A 173 4.64 34.35 -11.47
CA PHE A 173 5.12 33.14 -10.80
C PHE A 173 4.95 31.89 -11.67
N TRP A 174 3.77 31.66 -12.25
CA TRP A 174 3.51 30.44 -13.02
C TRP A 174 4.29 30.34 -14.34
N LEU A 175 4.68 31.47 -14.94
CA LEU A 175 5.55 31.53 -16.11
C LEU A 175 7.05 31.46 -15.76
N SER A 176 7.39 31.52 -14.47
CA SER A 176 8.78 31.44 -14.02
C SER A 176 9.29 30.00 -14.00
N PRO A 177 10.62 29.78 -14.05
CA PRO A 177 11.21 28.45 -13.90
C PRO A 177 10.78 27.74 -12.60
N ASP A 178 10.67 28.51 -11.50
CA ASP A 178 10.23 27.98 -10.21
C ASP A 178 8.76 27.56 -10.25
N GLY A 179 7.91 28.33 -10.94
CA GLY A 179 6.52 27.98 -11.20
C GLY A 179 6.38 26.68 -11.99
N HIS A 180 7.20 26.49 -13.02
CA HIS A 180 7.21 25.26 -13.82
C HIS A 180 7.56 24.04 -12.94
N ALA A 181 8.60 24.16 -12.11
CA ALA A 181 8.98 23.11 -11.16
C ALA A 181 7.85 22.82 -10.16
N ALA A 182 7.17 23.87 -9.66
CA ALA A 182 6.04 23.71 -8.75
C ALA A 182 4.86 22.97 -9.40
N VAL A 183 4.50 23.27 -10.66
CA VAL A 183 3.43 22.54 -11.40
C VAL A 183 3.79 21.06 -11.50
N VAL A 184 5.00 20.75 -11.96
CA VAL A 184 5.43 19.36 -12.16
C VAL A 184 5.40 18.62 -10.83
N LEU A 185 5.98 19.18 -9.77
CA LEU A 185 5.97 18.58 -8.44
C LEU A 185 4.55 18.37 -7.91
N PHE A 186 3.66 19.35 -8.09
CA PHE A 186 2.27 19.25 -7.68
C PHE A 186 1.55 18.10 -8.40
N MET A 187 1.67 18.04 -9.73
CA MET A 187 1.03 17.01 -10.54
C MET A 187 1.59 15.62 -10.25
N SER A 188 2.92 15.49 -10.14
CA SER A 188 3.58 14.21 -9.79
C SER A 188 3.18 13.76 -8.38
N SER A 189 3.09 14.67 -7.41
CA SER A 189 2.66 14.35 -6.04
C SER A 189 1.20 13.87 -6.01
N PHE A 190 0.32 14.58 -6.72
CA PHE A 190 -1.08 14.20 -6.84
C PHE A 190 -1.23 12.83 -7.52
N ALA A 191 -0.53 12.61 -8.62
CA ALA A 191 -0.50 11.32 -9.31
C ALA A 191 0.02 10.20 -8.40
N ALA A 192 1.09 10.42 -7.64
CA ALA A 192 1.63 9.45 -6.70
C ALA A 192 0.62 9.06 -5.61
N ILE A 193 -0.09 10.04 -5.03
CA ILE A 193 -1.15 9.79 -4.05
C ILE A 193 -2.25 8.93 -4.66
N MET A 194 -2.69 9.26 -5.88
CA MET A 194 -3.72 8.50 -6.59
C MET A 194 -3.26 7.08 -6.92
N MET A 195 -2.00 6.90 -7.35
CA MET A 195 -1.42 5.58 -7.61
C MET A 195 -1.40 4.72 -6.36
N ILE A 196 -0.96 5.28 -5.23
CA ILE A 196 -0.97 4.59 -3.94
C ILE A 196 -2.39 4.22 -3.54
N ALA A 197 -3.35 5.15 -3.61
CA ALA A 197 -4.72 4.92 -3.23
C ALA A 197 -5.37 3.80 -4.07
N PHE A 198 -5.29 3.89 -5.39
CA PHE A 198 -5.89 2.90 -6.29
C PHE A 198 -5.21 1.54 -6.21
N SER A 199 -3.88 1.50 -6.14
CA SER A 199 -3.16 0.22 -5.97
C SER A 199 -3.51 -0.45 -4.64
N SER A 200 -3.70 0.34 -3.57
CA SER A 200 -4.17 -0.17 -2.27
C SER A 200 -5.56 -0.78 -2.36
N ILE A 201 -6.49 -0.13 -3.07
CA ILE A 201 -7.83 -0.66 -3.35
C ILE A 201 -7.73 -1.97 -4.15
N GLY A 202 -6.93 -1.99 -5.22
CA GLY A 202 -6.67 -3.18 -6.04
C GLY A 202 -6.11 -4.35 -5.21
N GLY A 203 -5.18 -4.06 -4.29
CA GLY A 203 -4.61 -5.05 -3.37
C GLY A 203 -5.63 -5.61 -2.37
N VAL A 204 -6.50 -4.78 -1.82
CA VAL A 204 -7.60 -5.23 -0.95
C VAL A 204 -8.58 -6.13 -1.71
N LEU A 205 -8.99 -5.71 -2.91
CA LEU A 205 -9.89 -6.49 -3.78
C LEU A 205 -9.25 -7.83 -4.15
N GLY A 206 -7.97 -7.83 -4.53
CA GLY A 206 -7.21 -9.05 -4.81
C GLY A 206 -7.16 -10.01 -3.63
N ALA A 207 -6.89 -9.51 -2.43
CA ALA A 207 -6.87 -10.33 -1.22
C ALA A 207 -8.24 -10.95 -0.92
N ARG A 208 -9.33 -10.18 -1.07
CA ARG A 208 -10.69 -10.66 -0.84
C ARG A 208 -11.13 -11.71 -1.85
N VAL A 209 -10.97 -11.45 -3.14
CA VAL A 209 -11.44 -12.34 -4.22
C VAL A 209 -10.65 -13.64 -4.23
N LEU A 210 -9.32 -13.57 -4.19
CA LEU A 210 -8.48 -14.76 -4.23
C LEU A 210 -8.53 -15.55 -2.91
N GLY A 211 -8.64 -14.85 -1.77
CA GLY A 211 -8.85 -15.48 -0.47
C GLY A 211 -10.19 -16.22 -0.38
N ALA A 212 -11.26 -15.67 -0.98
CA ALA A 212 -12.56 -16.34 -1.05
C ALA A 212 -12.49 -17.62 -1.92
N ARG A 213 -11.87 -17.54 -3.11
CA ARG A 213 -11.69 -18.71 -4.00
C ARG A 213 -10.93 -19.84 -3.31
N LYS A 214 -9.86 -19.52 -2.57
CA LYS A 214 -9.05 -20.53 -1.87
C LYS A 214 -9.81 -21.23 -0.74
N ARG A 215 -10.71 -20.50 -0.04
CA ARG A 215 -11.59 -21.10 0.98
C ARG A 215 -12.57 -22.11 0.37
N VAL A 216 -13.21 -21.76 -0.75
CA VAL A 216 -14.15 -22.67 -1.43
C VAL A 216 -13.45 -23.97 -1.88
N SER A 217 -12.25 -23.86 -2.44
CA SER A 217 -11.47 -25.03 -2.88
C SER A 217 -11.03 -25.97 -1.75
N LEU A 218 -11.02 -25.52 -0.49
CA LEU A 218 -10.68 -26.37 0.66
C LEU A 218 -11.90 -27.12 1.24
N HIS A 219 -13.11 -26.73 0.83
CA HIS A 219 -14.38 -27.32 1.29
C HIS A 219 -15.05 -28.22 0.24
N SER A 220 -14.43 -28.39 -0.94
CA SER A 220 -14.88 -29.27 -2.02
C SER A 220 -13.93 -30.44 -2.17
#